data_AF-A0A7C5K1G5-F1
#
_entry.id   AF-A0A7C5K1G5-F1
#
_cell.length_a   1.000
_cell.length_b   1.000
_cell.length_c   1.000
_cell.angle_alpha   90.00
_cell.angle_beta   90.00
_cell.angle_gamma   90.00
#
_symmetry.space_group_name_H-M   'P 1'
#
loop_
_entity.id
_entity.type
_entity.pdbx_description
1 polymer ?
#
loop_
_entity_poly.entity_id
_entity_poly.type
_entity_poly.pdbx_seq_one_letter_code
_entity_poly.pdbx_strand_id
1 'polypeptide(L)'
;MKEGVKKQVKGLSLGDLVRVEWFDASIGKSLSGGLNGIDVPVVSWGVFLGVLGSKNRHIILAQNSFRYADGFYDIDYTAVPLAWTANTTVIAKAHVPVEEAKQLLNSFLVGGKRASIRGKKQEKAVNHG
;
A
#
# COMPACT_ATOMS: atom_id res chain seq x y z
N MET A 1 -1.90 14.32 12.53
CA MET A 1 -1.31 14.52 11.19
C MET A 1 -0.94 15.98 11.01
N LYS A 2 0.33 16.26 10.65
CA LYS A 2 0.82 17.62 10.37
C LYS A 2 0.05 18.22 9.19
N GLU A 3 -0.28 19.51 9.25
CA GLU A 3 -1.12 20.17 8.23
C GLU A 3 -0.48 20.12 6.83
N GLY A 4 0.84 20.16 6.74
CA GLY A 4 1.60 20.02 5.49
C GLY A 4 1.34 18.68 4.79
N VAL A 5 1.38 17.56 5.52
CA VAL A 5 1.14 16.22 4.97
C VAL A 5 -0.28 16.10 4.41
N LYS A 6 -1.28 16.73 5.05
CA LYS A 6 -2.66 16.73 4.51
C LYS A 6 -2.71 17.35 3.13
N LYS A 7 -2.04 18.50 2.95
CA LYS A 7 -2.01 19.23 1.68
C LYS A 7 -1.27 18.45 0.61
N GLN A 8 -0.13 17.84 0.97
CA GLN A 8 0.64 17.01 0.04
C GLN A 8 -0.18 15.81 -0.46
N VAL A 9 -0.83 15.08 0.45
CA VAL A 9 -1.67 13.92 0.11
C VAL A 9 -2.88 14.33 -0.73
N LYS A 10 -3.51 15.48 -0.45
CA LYS A 10 -4.59 16.04 -1.28
C LYS A 10 -4.15 16.41 -2.69
N GLY A 11 -2.85 16.68 -2.90
CA GLY A 11 -2.26 16.98 -4.21
C GLY A 11 -1.88 15.74 -5.02
N LEU A 12 -2.05 14.53 -4.46
CA LEU A 12 -1.81 13.28 -5.17
C LEU A 12 -3.00 12.92 -6.04
N SER A 13 -2.72 12.41 -7.23
CA SER A 13 -3.73 11.92 -8.17
C SER A 13 -3.55 10.42 -8.41
N LEU A 14 -4.67 9.74 -8.63
CA LEU A 14 -4.67 8.32 -8.98
C LEU A 14 -3.76 8.08 -10.18
N GLY A 15 -2.81 7.15 -10.05
CA GLY A 15 -1.83 6.84 -11.10
C GLY A 15 -0.50 7.61 -10.98
N ASP A 16 -0.36 8.56 -10.05
CA ASP A 16 0.93 9.21 -9.77
C ASP A 16 1.93 8.20 -9.18
N LEU A 17 3.18 8.23 -9.64
CA LEU A 17 4.28 7.54 -8.97
C LEU A 17 4.78 8.41 -7.82
N VAL A 18 4.76 7.89 -6.60
CA VAL A 18 5.06 8.66 -5.40
C VAL A 18 6.09 7.98 -4.51
N ARG A 19 6.82 8.81 -3.77
CA ARG A 19 7.66 8.43 -2.62
C ARG A 19 6.98 8.90 -1.35
N VAL A 20 6.82 8.00 -0.39
CA VAL A 20 6.21 8.28 0.92
C VAL A 20 7.23 7.95 2.01
N GLU A 21 7.52 8.95 2.82
CA GLU A 21 8.36 8.82 4.01
C GLU A 21 7.46 8.70 5.22
N TRP A 22 7.69 7.68 6.05
CA TRP A 22 6.85 7.41 7.21
C TRP A 22 7.65 6.67 8.29
N PHE A 23 7.05 6.56 9.47
CA PHE A 23 7.66 5.87 10.60
C PHE A 23 6.91 4.58 10.90
N ASP A 24 7.60 3.44 10.83
CA ASP A 24 7.02 2.14 11.13
C ASP A 24 7.32 1.76 12.60
N ALA A 25 6.28 1.90 13.43
CA ALA A 25 6.31 1.50 14.82
C ALA A 25 6.19 -0.03 15.01
N SER A 26 5.84 -0.80 13.98
CA SER A 26 5.66 -2.25 14.04
C SER A 26 6.97 -3.01 13.89
N ILE A 27 7.87 -2.57 13.00
CA ILE A 27 9.22 -3.12 12.87
C ILE A 27 10.07 -2.76 14.09
N GLY A 28 9.91 -1.53 14.61
CA GLY A 28 10.60 -1.11 15.83
C GLY A 28 10.38 -2.01 17.03
N LYS A 29 9.17 -2.56 17.17
CA LYS A 29 8.81 -3.48 18.26
C LYS A 29 9.55 -4.81 18.21
N SER A 30 9.86 -5.33 17.02
CA SER A 30 10.61 -6.59 16.90
C SER A 30 12.10 -6.40 17.19
N LEU A 31 12.65 -5.21 16.92
CA LEU A 31 14.05 -4.88 17.15
C LEU A 31 14.36 -4.46 18.59
N SER A 32 13.42 -3.83 19.30
CA SER A 32 13.67 -3.28 20.64
C SER A 32 13.32 -4.21 21.80
N GLY A 33 13.03 -5.50 21.53
CA GLY A 33 12.70 -6.47 22.57
C GLY A 33 11.47 -6.10 23.42
N GLY A 34 10.55 -5.31 22.87
CA GLY A 34 9.35 -4.85 23.58
C GLY A 34 9.55 -3.64 24.51
N LEU A 35 10.77 -3.12 24.67
CA LEU A 35 11.02 -1.87 25.40
C LEU A 35 10.90 -0.70 24.41
N ASN A 36 9.88 0.16 24.61
CA ASN A 36 9.58 1.40 23.89
C ASN A 36 10.02 1.39 22.42
N GLY A 37 9.18 0.78 21.57
CA GLY A 37 9.39 0.62 20.14
C GLY A 37 9.92 1.90 19.48
N ILE A 38 11.08 1.78 18.85
CA ILE A 38 11.71 2.87 18.09
C ILE A 38 10.94 3.01 16.78
N ASP A 39 10.41 4.19 16.51
CA ASP A 39 9.85 4.54 15.21
C ASP A 39 10.93 4.37 14.13
N VAL A 40 10.80 3.36 13.27
CA VAL A 40 11.79 3.09 12.22
C VAL A 40 11.48 3.97 11.00
N PRO A 41 12.39 4.81 10.53
CA PRO A 41 12.15 5.59 9.31
C PRO A 41 12.10 4.65 8.10
N VAL A 42 10.99 4.70 7.37
CA VAL A 42 10.74 3.91 6.16
C VAL A 42 10.48 4.85 5.00
N VAL A 43 11.01 4.48 3.85
CA VAL A 43 10.67 5.10 2.57
C VAL A 43 10.01 4.02 1.71
N SER A 44 8.80 4.32 1.25
CA SER A 44 8.04 3.46 0.34
C SER A 44 7.82 4.18 -0.98
N TRP A 45 7.85 3.43 -2.07
CA TRP A 45 7.59 3.93 -3.42
C TRP A 45 6.47 3.11 -4.05
N GLY A 46 5.67 3.75 -4.90
CA GLY A 46 4.67 3.04 -5.69
C GLY A 46 3.67 3.98 -6.37
N VAL A 47 2.79 3.37 -7.16
CA VAL A 47 1.69 4.08 -7.83
C VAL A 47 0.59 4.36 -6.81
N PHE A 48 0.23 5.63 -6.65
CA PHE A 48 -0.81 6.05 -5.73
C PHE A 48 -2.19 5.58 -6.21
N LEU A 49 -2.84 4.75 -5.40
CA LEU A 49 -4.19 4.23 -5.67
C LEU A 49 -5.28 4.97 -4.90
N GLY A 50 -4.90 5.76 -3.88
CA GLY A 50 -5.84 6.54 -3.08
C GLY A 50 -5.56 6.49 -1.59
N VAL A 51 -6.45 7.12 -0.82
CA VAL A 51 -6.48 7.04 0.64
C VAL A 51 -7.74 6.31 1.08
N LEU A 52 -7.58 5.17 1.75
CA LEU A 52 -8.68 4.29 2.14
C LEU A 52 -8.74 4.05 3.66
N GLY A 53 -9.91 3.64 4.15
CA GLY A 53 -10.17 3.31 5.56
C GLY A 53 -11.04 4.35 6.28
N SER A 54 -11.94 3.88 7.16
CA SER A 54 -12.90 4.73 7.90
C SER A 54 -12.36 5.21 9.25
N LYS A 55 -11.74 4.31 10.03
CA LYS A 55 -11.14 4.63 11.34
C LYS A 55 -9.68 5.05 11.20
N ASN A 56 -8.86 4.20 10.58
CA ASN A 56 -7.46 4.46 10.29
C ASN A 56 -7.30 4.61 8.78
N ARG A 57 -6.98 5.83 8.34
CA ARG A 57 -6.76 6.12 6.92
C ARG A 57 -5.35 5.70 6.51
N HIS A 58 -5.23 5.08 5.34
CA HIS A 58 -3.97 4.61 4.77
C HIS A 58 -3.81 5.13 3.35
N ILE A 59 -2.59 5.55 3.01
CA ILE A 59 -2.17 5.79 1.63
C ILE A 59 -1.89 4.42 1.01
N ILE A 60 -2.54 4.10 -0.10
CA ILE A 60 -2.35 2.83 -0.80
C ILE A 60 -1.43 3.03 -1.99
N LEU A 61 -0.32 2.29 -2.01
CA LEU A 61 0.68 2.30 -3.07
C LEU A 61 0.73 0.92 -3.72
N ALA A 62 0.53 0.82 -5.03
CA ALA A 62 0.87 -0.39 -5.78
C ALA A 62 2.37 -0.39 -6.08
N GLN A 63 3.06 -1.48 -5.74
CA GLN A 63 4.50 -1.64 -5.93
C GLN A 63 4.79 -2.50 -7.14
N ASN A 64 4.10 -3.65 -7.25
CA ASN A 64 4.13 -4.51 -8.41
C ASN A 64 2.72 -4.71 -8.92
N SER A 65 2.56 -4.74 -10.24
CA SER A 65 1.30 -5.05 -10.92
C SER A 65 1.51 -6.23 -11.86
N PHE A 66 0.90 -7.37 -11.54
CA PHE A 66 0.93 -8.57 -12.37
C PHE A 66 -0.32 -8.58 -13.24
N ARG A 67 -0.14 -8.32 -14.54
CA ARG A 67 -1.24 -8.30 -15.50
C ARG A 67 -1.52 -9.72 -16.00
N TYR A 68 -2.68 -10.25 -15.65
CA TYR A 68 -3.22 -11.48 -16.23
C TYR A 68 -4.02 -11.16 -17.50
N ALA A 69 -4.53 -12.20 -18.17
CA ALA A 69 -5.45 -12.02 -19.28
C ALA A 69 -6.71 -11.22 -18.84
N ASP A 70 -7.30 -10.50 -19.79
CA ASP A 70 -8.58 -9.77 -19.64
C ASP A 70 -8.60 -8.60 -18.64
N GLY A 71 -7.44 -7.95 -18.42
CA GLY A 71 -7.36 -6.74 -17.59
C GLY A 71 -7.50 -7.01 -16.09
N PHE A 72 -7.36 -8.27 -15.67
CA PHE A 72 -7.26 -8.66 -14.28
C PHE A 72 -5.82 -8.44 -13.78
N TYR A 73 -5.68 -7.68 -12.70
CA TYR A 73 -4.37 -7.48 -12.04
C TYR A 73 -4.35 -8.18 -10.69
N ASP A 74 -3.24 -8.84 -10.36
CA ASP A 74 -2.82 -9.05 -8.98
C ASP A 74 -1.78 -7.97 -8.64
N ILE A 75 -1.77 -7.51 -7.40
CA ILE A 75 -0.88 -6.41 -7.00
C ILE A 75 -0.19 -6.69 -5.67
N ASP A 76 1.11 -6.37 -5.64
CA ASP A 76 1.78 -6.11 -4.37
C ASP A 76 1.51 -4.66 -4.00
N TYR A 77 1.15 -4.42 -2.75
CA TYR A 77 0.85 -3.07 -2.28
C TYR A 77 1.45 -2.80 -0.91
N THR A 78 1.70 -1.53 -0.66
CA THR A 78 1.99 -0.99 0.68
C THR A 78 0.83 -0.10 1.11
N ALA A 79 0.32 -0.34 2.32
CA ALA A 79 -0.66 0.53 2.98
C ALA A 79 0.04 1.34 4.07
N VAL A 80 0.36 2.60 3.79
CA VAL A 80 1.05 3.48 4.75
C VAL A 80 0.02 4.17 5.66
N PRO A 81 0.06 3.98 7.00
CA PRO A 81 -0.81 4.70 7.90
C PRO A 81 -0.61 6.21 7.78
N LEU A 82 -1.69 6.93 7.49
CA LEU A 82 -1.64 8.37 7.28
C LEU A 82 -1.19 9.13 8.55
N ALA A 83 -1.43 8.55 9.72
CA ALA A 83 -0.99 9.09 11.00
C ALA A 83 0.53 9.09 11.17
N TRP A 84 1.23 8.16 10.52
CA TRP A 84 2.68 7.96 10.62
C TRP A 84 3.45 8.52 9.42
N THR A 85 2.75 9.10 8.46
CA THR A 85 3.36 9.73 7.28
C THR A 85 4.08 11.02 7.67
N ALA A 86 5.35 11.12 7.30
CA ALA A 86 6.20 12.28 7.49
C ALA A 86 6.18 13.23 6.29
N ASN A 87 6.23 12.69 5.07
CA ASN A 87 6.29 13.46 3.83
C ASN A 87 5.80 12.62 2.64
N THR A 88 5.23 13.27 1.61
CA THR A 88 4.95 12.63 0.32
C THR A 88 5.50 13.47 -0.82
N THR A 89 6.21 12.83 -1.76
CA THR A 89 6.78 13.47 -2.94
C THR A 89 6.27 12.76 -4.20
N VAL A 90 5.78 13.53 -5.17
CA VAL A 90 5.46 12.98 -6.50
C VAL A 90 6.75 12.87 -7.30
N ILE A 91 7.04 11.67 -7.79
CA ILE A 91 8.17 11.40 -8.68
C ILE A 91 7.74 11.63 -10.13
N ALA A 92 6.59 11.09 -10.52
CA ALA A 92 6.02 11.27 -11.84
C ALA A 92 4.50 11.40 -11.77
N LYS A 93 3.96 12.43 -12.42
CA LYS A 93 2.52 12.63 -12.56
C LYS A 93 1.96 11.67 -13.60
N ALA A 94 0.79 11.08 -13.32
CA ALA A 94 0.11 10.14 -14.22
C ALA A 94 1.07 9.08 -14.80
N HIS A 95 1.93 8.52 -13.94
CA HIS A 95 2.90 7.49 -14.34
C HIS A 95 2.19 6.25 -14.94
N VAL A 96 1.02 5.93 -14.39
CA VAL A 96 0.07 4.99 -14.97
C VAL A 96 -1.17 5.77 -15.41
N PRO A 97 -1.73 5.50 -16.61
CA PRO A 97 -2.97 6.11 -17.07
C PRO A 97 -4.13 5.88 -16.08
N VAL A 98 -5.05 6.84 -16.00
CA VAL A 98 -6.11 6.80 -14.97
C VAL A 98 -7.02 5.58 -15.11
N GLU A 99 -7.26 5.08 -16.33
CA GLU A 99 -8.02 3.87 -16.61
C GLU A 99 -7.35 2.62 -16.02
N GLU A 100 -6.05 2.46 -16.24
CA GLU A 100 -5.28 1.36 -15.70
C GLU A 100 -5.14 1.48 -14.17
N ALA A 101 -4.93 2.69 -13.65
CA ALA A 101 -4.88 2.93 -12.21
C ALA A 101 -6.23 2.62 -11.52
N LYS A 102 -7.37 2.85 -12.19
CA LYS A 102 -8.69 2.39 -11.72
C LYS A 102 -8.79 0.87 -11.70
N GLN A 103 -8.23 0.17 -12.69
CA GLN A 103 -8.18 -1.29 -12.70
C GLN A 103 -7.34 -1.82 -11.53
N LEU A 104 -6.16 -1.24 -11.28
CA LEU A 104 -5.31 -1.58 -10.12
C LEU A 104 -6.05 -1.36 -8.79
N LEU A 105 -6.75 -0.23 -8.64
CA LEU A 105 -7.55 0.05 -7.45
C LEU A 105 -8.71 -0.96 -7.29
N ASN A 106 -9.39 -1.32 -8.37
CA ASN A 106 -10.46 -2.33 -8.32
C ASN A 106 -9.88 -3.70 -7.92
N SER A 107 -8.74 -4.09 -8.48
CA SER A 107 -8.02 -5.31 -8.10
C SER A 107 -7.63 -5.32 -6.63
N PHE A 108 -7.13 -4.21 -6.08
CA PHE A 108 -6.87 -4.05 -4.65
C PHE A 108 -8.11 -4.35 -3.80
N LEU A 109 -9.25 -3.72 -4.15
CA LEU A 109 -10.50 -3.85 -3.41
C LEU A 109 -11.08 -5.26 -3.47
N VAL A 110 -10.92 -5.96 -4.60
CA VAL A 110 -11.36 -7.35 -4.78
C VAL A 110 -10.41 -8.35 -4.13
N GLY A 111 -9.09 -8.15 -4.25
CA GLY A 111 -8.06 -8.97 -3.62
C GLY A 111 -8.15 -8.97 -2.10
N GLY A 112 -8.49 -7.81 -1.50
CA GLY A 112 -8.77 -7.70 -0.06
C GLY A 112 -9.94 -8.58 0.40
N LYS A 113 -10.96 -8.81 -0.45
CA LYS A 113 -12.05 -9.75 -0.15
C LYS A 113 -11.58 -11.21 -0.21
N ARG A 114 -10.64 -11.56 -1.09
CA ARG A 114 -10.08 -12.93 -1.19
C ARG A 114 -9.15 -13.26 -0.02
N ALA A 115 -8.37 -12.30 0.49
CA ALA A 115 -7.54 -12.50 1.67
C ALA A 115 -8.35 -12.90 2.92
N SER A 116 -9.58 -12.38 3.07
CA SER A 116 -10.52 -12.80 4.12
C SER A 116 -11.01 -14.25 3.99
N ILE A 117 -10.98 -14.84 2.79
CA ILE A 117 -11.42 -16.23 2.53
C ILE A 117 -10.25 -17.21 2.70
N ARG A 118 -9.00 -16.75 2.48
CA ARG A 118 -7.77 -17.56 2.59
C ARG A 118 -7.43 -18.02 4.02
N GLY A 119 -8.21 -17.61 5.02
CA GLY A 119 -8.16 -18.16 6.38
C GLY A 119 -8.65 -19.61 6.50
N LYS A 120 -9.13 -20.24 5.42
CA LYS A 120 -9.40 -21.68 5.37
C LYS A 120 -8.44 -22.39 4.41
N LYS A 121 -7.51 -23.14 5.03
CA LYS A 121 -6.65 -24.21 4.49
C LYS A 121 -5.64 -23.83 3.41
N GLN A 122 -4.38 -23.66 3.81
CA GLN A 122 -3.27 -24.20 3.03
C GLN A 122 -3.36 -25.74 3.11
N GLU A 123 -3.89 -26.40 2.08
CA GLU A 123 -3.66 -27.83 1.90
C GLU A 123 -2.23 -28.02 1.40
N LYS A 124 -1.42 -28.76 2.17
CA LYS A 124 -0.08 -29.19 1.76
C LYS A 124 -0.22 -29.98 0.47
N ALA A 125 0.48 -29.56 -0.57
CA ALA A 125 0.69 -30.39 -1.75
C ALA A 125 1.43 -31.65 -1.30
N VAL A 126 0.81 -32.81 -1.50
CA VAL A 126 1.46 -34.11 -1.38
C VAL A 126 2.08 -34.39 -2.74
N ASN A 127 3.41 -34.41 -2.81
CA ASN A 127 4.09 -34.88 -4.02
C ASN A 127 3.81 -36.38 -4.18
N HIS A 128 3.23 -36.77 -5.31
CA HIS A 128 3.18 -38.16 -5.74
C HIS A 128 4.53 -38.51 -6.38
N GLY A 129 5.29 -39.38 -5.70
CA GLY A 129 6.40 -40.13 -6.31
C GLY A 129 5.89 -41.38 -7.01
#